data_AF-A0A392RWF8-F1
#
_entry.id   AF-A0A392RWF8-F1
#
_cell.length_a   1.000
_cell.length_b   1.000
_cell.length_c   1.000
_cell.angle_alpha   90.00
_cell.angle_beta   90.00
_cell.angle_gamma   90.00
#
_symmetry.space_group_name_H-M   'P 1'
#
loop_
_entity.id
_entity.type
_entity.pdbx_description
1 polymer ?
#
loop_
_entity_poly.entity_id
_entity_poly.type
_entity_poly.pdbx_seq_one_letter_code
_entity_poly.pdbx_strand_id
1 'polypeptide(L)' 'SSPDLPLSSLTFAVKDIFDVKGYVAGFGNPDWLRTHEIATSTAPTVLAILSAGATCVGKTVMDEMAY' A
#
# COMPACT_ATOMS: atom_id res chain seq x y z
N SER A 1 11.66 -28.59 5.21
CA SER A 1 10.83 -27.60 4.52
C SER A 1 10.95 -26.29 5.26
N SER A 2 11.26 -25.19 4.58
CA SER A 2 11.11 -23.87 5.22
C SER A 2 9.64 -23.73 5.64
N PRO A 3 9.33 -23.28 6.86
CA PRO A 3 7.94 -23.03 7.22
C PRO A 3 7.41 -21.93 6.31
N ASP A 4 6.24 -22.14 5.73
CA ASP A 4 5.54 -21.10 4.98
C ASP A 4 5.33 -19.89 5.90
N LEU A 5 5.58 -18.69 5.39
CA LEU A 5 5.31 -17.45 6.13
C LEU A 5 3.81 -17.38 6.47
N PRO A 6 3.42 -16.78 7.62
CA PRO A 6 2.08 -16.93 8.18
C PRO A 6 0.94 -16.41 7.29
N LEU A 7 1.22 -15.58 6.28
CA LEU A 7 0.23 -15.02 5.35
C LEU A 7 0.45 -15.42 3.88
N SER A 8 1.26 -16.46 3.61
CA SER A 8 1.70 -16.83 2.25
C SER A 8 0.57 -17.11 1.24
N SER A 9 -0.63 -17.47 1.70
CA SER A 9 -1.79 -17.76 0.85
C SER A 9 -2.79 -16.60 0.76
N LEU A 10 -2.48 -15.45 1.35
CA LEU A 10 -3.39 -14.33 1.45
C LEU A 10 -3.01 -13.18 0.52
N THR A 11 -4.03 -12.48 0.06
CA THR A 11 -3.91 -11.22 -0.67
C THR A 11 -4.53 -10.10 0.14
N PHE A 12 -4.04 -8.88 -0.03
CA PHE A 12 -4.61 -7.70 0.61
C PHE A 12 -4.57 -6.49 -0.32
N ALA A 13 -5.41 -5.50 -0.03
CA ALA A 13 -5.34 -4.17 -0.60
C ALA A 13 -5.13 -3.14 0.51
N VAL A 14 -4.58 -1.97 0.16
CA VAL A 14 -4.34 -0.88 1.11
C VAL A 14 -5.20 0.32 0.76
N LYS A 15 -5.63 1.11 1.74
CA LYS A 15 -6.27 2.41 1.47
C LYS A 15 -5.29 3.30 0.70
N ASP A 16 -5.76 4.15 -0.23
CA ASP A 16 -4.92 5.06 -1.04
C ASP A 16 -4.30 6.24 -0.26
N ILE A 17 -3.92 5.97 0.98
CA ILE A 17 -3.19 6.83 1.91
C ILE A 17 -1.84 6.22 2.31
N PHE A 18 -1.65 4.91 2.09
CA PHE A 18 -0.41 4.24 2.43
C PHE A 18 0.63 4.40 1.32
N ASP A 19 1.83 4.83 1.72
CA ASP A 19 2.97 4.82 0.82
C ASP A 19 3.34 3.40 0.37
N VAL A 20 3.48 3.24 -0.94
CA VAL A 20 4.04 2.05 -1.59
C VAL A 20 5.16 2.54 -2.49
N LYS A 21 6.38 2.04 -2.26
CA LYS A 21 7.56 2.45 -3.03
C LYS A 21 7.29 2.37 -4.53
N GLY A 22 7.57 3.45 -5.26
CA GLY A 22 7.36 3.52 -6.70
C GLY A 22 5.97 4.01 -7.12
N TYR A 23 5.07 4.29 -6.17
CA TYR A 23 3.75 4.85 -6.43
C TYR A 23 3.54 6.16 -5.67
N VAL A 24 2.68 7.02 -6.21
CA VAL A 24 2.13 8.18 -5.48
C VAL A 24 0.91 7.70 -4.69
N ALA A 25 0.86 7.99 -3.39
CA ALA A 25 -0.37 7.85 -2.60
C ALA A 25 -1.33 8.98 -3.01
N GLY A 26 -2.53 8.64 -3.48
CA GLY A 26 -3.41 9.63 -4.12
C GLY A 26 -4.26 10.45 -3.15
N PHE A 27 -4.46 9.98 -1.91
CA PHE A 27 -5.30 10.64 -0.91
C PHE A 27 -6.73 10.96 -1.40
N GLY A 28 -7.23 10.21 -2.40
CA GLY A 28 -8.51 10.51 -3.04
C GLY A 28 -8.56 11.85 -3.79
N ASN A 29 -7.42 12.54 -3.98
CA ASN A 29 -7.34 13.89 -4.54
C ASN A 29 -6.53 13.90 -5.85
N PRO A 30 -7.14 14.26 -7.01
CA PRO A 30 -6.46 14.30 -8.29
C PRO A 30 -5.28 15.29 -8.38
N ASP A 31 -5.36 16.43 -7.70
CA ASP A 31 -4.30 17.43 -7.67
C ASP A 31 -3.12 16.97 -6.81
N TRP A 32 -3.38 16.31 -5.68
CA TRP A 32 -2.36 15.65 -4.87
C TRP A 32 -1.61 14.62 -5.72
N LEU A 33 -2.34 13.72 -6.36
CA LEU A 33 -1.79 12.68 -7.23
C LEU A 33 -0.90 13.25 -8.36
N ARG A 34 -1.25 14.42 -8.90
CA ARG A 34 -0.50 15.08 -9.99
C ARG A 34 0.76 15.81 -9.52
N THR A 35 0.77 16.29 -8.27
CA THR A 35 1.80 17.24 -7.79
C THR A 35 2.80 16.61 -6.83
N HIS A 36 2.43 15.52 -6.17
CA HIS A 36 3.26 14.90 -5.14
C HIS A 36 4.22 13.86 -5.74
N GLU A 37 5.37 13.78 -5.09
CA GLU A 37 6.44 12.88 -5.50
C GLU A 37 6.06 11.41 -5.28
N ILE A 38 6.69 10.54 -6.07
CA ILE A 38 6.60 9.10 -5.88
C ILE A 38 7.21 8.73 -4.53
N ALA A 39 6.53 7.87 -3.77
CA ALA A 39 7.04 7.40 -2.50
C ALA A 39 8.38 6.65 -2.68
N THR A 40 9.39 7.05 -1.91
CA THR A 40 10.73 6.42 -1.94
C THR A 40 10.80 5.16 -1.07
N SER A 41 9.83 4.96 -0.19
CA SER A 41 9.72 3.82 0.72
C SER A 41 8.27 3.32 0.79
N THR A 42 8.11 2.09 1.27
CA THR A 42 6.79 1.51 1.57
C THR A 42 6.51 1.68 3.05
N ALA A 43 5.27 2.05 3.40
CA ALA A 43 4.86 2.27 4.78
C ALA A 43 5.12 1.02 5.66
N PRO A 44 5.56 1.16 6.93
CA PRO A 44 5.94 0.04 7.78
C PRO A 44 4.86 -1.04 7.94
N THR A 45 3.58 -0.65 8.03
CA THR A 45 2.46 -1.58 8.13
C THR A 45 2.30 -2.44 6.88
N VAL A 46 2.50 -1.84 5.69
CA VAL A 46 2.44 -2.56 4.42
C VAL A 46 3.64 -3.51 4.30
N LEU A 47 4.83 -3.06 4.69
CA LEU A 47 6.03 -3.91 4.73
C LEU A 47 5.87 -5.12 5.67
N ALA A 48 5.23 -4.95 6.82
CA ALA A 48 4.99 -6.04 7.77
C ALA A 48 4.13 -7.16 7.15
N ILE A 49 3.06 -6.79 6.44
CA ILE A 49 2.16 -7.73 5.79
C ILE A 49 2.87 -8.45 4.62
N LEU A 50 3.65 -7.72 3.82
CA LEU A 50 4.49 -8.28 2.75
C LEU A 50 5.54 -9.25 3.30
N SER A 51 6.22 -8.87 4.39
CA SER A 51 7.26 -9.69 5.04
C SER A 51 6.70 -10.96 5.68
N ALA A 52 5.40 -10.96 5.99
CA ALA A 52 4.65 -12.11 6.46
C ALA A 52 4.12 -13.00 5.32
N GLY A 53 4.42 -12.69 4.05
CA GLY A 53 4.18 -13.54 2.89
C GLY A 53 2.94 -13.19 2.05
N ALA A 54 2.15 -12.19 2.44
CA ALA A 54 0.96 -11.83 1.68
C ALA A 54 1.30 -11.05 0.41
N THR A 55 0.41 -11.11 -0.59
CA THR A 55 0.53 -10.33 -1.83
C THR A 55 -0.38 -9.10 -1.81
N CYS A 56 0.19 -7.91 -2.03
CA CYS A 56 -0.61 -6.70 -2.23
C CYS A 56 -1.17 -6.67 -3.66
N VAL A 57 -2.49 -6.58 -3.80
CA VAL A 57 -3.18 -6.61 -5.11
C VAL A 57 -3.69 -5.25 -5.56
N GLY A 58 -3.54 -4.20 -4.76
CA GLY A 58 -3.87 -2.84 -5.17
C GLY A 58 -4.16 -1.88 -4.03
N LYS A 59 -4.69 -0.71 -4.42
CA LYS A 59 -5.13 0.35 -3.53
C LYS A 59 -6.65 0.52 -3.60
N THR A 60 -7.29 0.81 -2.48
CA THR A 60 -8.74 1.07 -2.44
C THR A 60 -9.04 2.55 -2.60
N VAL A 61 -10.16 2.86 -3.24
CA VAL A 61 -10.72 4.22 -3.29
C VAL A 61 -10.97 4.73 -1.85
N MET A 62 -10.80 6.03 -1.65
CA MET A 62 -11.11 6.73 -0.41
C MET A 62 -11.65 8.13 -0.68
N ASP A 63 -12.38 8.67 0.28
CA ASP A 63 -12.72 10.09 0.29
C ASP A 63 -11.47 10.96 0.37
N GLU A 64 -11.59 12.15 -0.19
CA GLU A 64 -10.53 13.15 -0.28
C GLU A 64 -9.96 13.48 1.11
N MET A 65 -8.65 13.29 1.28
CA MET A 65 -7.93 13.57 2.53
C MET A 65 -8.52 12.86 3.77
N ALA A 66 -9.33 11.83 3.57
CA ALA A 66 -10.07 11.10 4.60
C ALA A 66 -11.10 11.91 5.41
N TYR A 67 -11.71 12.95 4.82
CA TYR A 67 -12.79 13.74 5.41
C TYR A 67 -14.19 13.32 4.96
#